data_AF-A0AA87Q4E9-F1
#
_entry.id   AF-A0AA87Q4E9-F1
#
_cell.length_a   1.000
_cell.length_b   1.000
_cell.length_c   1.000
_cell.angle_alpha   90.00
_cell.angle_beta   90.00
_cell.angle_gamma   90.00
#
_symmetry.space_group_name_H-M   'P 1'
#
loop_
_entity.id
_entity.type
_entity.pdbx_description
1 polymer ?
#
loop_
_entity_poly.entity_id
_entity_poly.type
_entity_poly.pdbx_seq_one_letter_code
_entity_poly.pdbx_strand_id
1 'polypeptide(L)' 'MVSTRSTIQISKPQHSANDAYRAVEREEVLAVAFRDFVHATLVAGWKEPEVALTLADIADDYVMALAGRVTEI' A
#
# COMPACT_ATOMS: atom_id res chain seq x y z
N MET A 1 3.44 -9.66 -25.99
CA MET A 1 4.06 -9.70 -24.64
C MET A 1 2.93 -9.64 -23.63
N VAL A 2 2.62 -10.75 -22.96
CA VAL A 2 1.65 -10.73 -21.85
C VAL A 2 2.37 -10.13 -20.65
N SER A 3 2.01 -8.91 -20.28
CA SER A 3 2.48 -8.31 -19.03
C SER A 3 1.79 -9.07 -17.89
N THR A 4 2.50 -10.01 -17.28
CA THR A 4 2.04 -10.69 -16.07
C THR A 4 2.04 -9.66 -14.95
N ARG A 5 0.92 -8.97 -14.77
CA ARG A 5 0.70 -8.10 -13.61
C ARG A 5 0.74 -8.98 -12.37
N SER A 6 1.85 -8.97 -11.66
CA SER A 6 1.93 -9.54 -10.31
C SER A 6 0.82 -8.90 -9.48
N THR A 7 -0.15 -9.70 -9.05
CA THR A 7 -1.29 -9.19 -8.27
C THR A 7 -0.92 -9.26 -6.80
N ILE A 8 -0.65 -8.12 -6.18
CA ILE A 8 -0.39 -8.02 -4.74
C ILE A 8 -1.67 -8.41 -4.00
N GLN A 9 -1.57 -9.36 -3.07
CA GLN A 9 -2.69 -9.84 -2.26
C GLN A 9 -2.68 -9.14 -0.90
N ILE A 10 -3.79 -8.50 -0.54
CA ILE A 10 -3.99 -7.90 0.78
C ILE A 10 -5.10 -8.67 1.49
N SER A 11 -4.77 -9.28 2.62
CA SER A 11 -5.71 -10.02 3.45
C SER A 11 -6.53 -9.08 4.33
N LYS A 12 -7.80 -9.44 4.58
CA LYS A 12 -8.62 -8.73 5.58
C LYS A 12 -8.01 -8.91 6.98
N PRO A 13 -8.13 -7.92 7.88
CA PRO A 13 -7.72 -8.09 9.27
C PRO A 13 -8.47 -9.28 9.90
N GLN A 14 -7.74 -10.13 10.61
CA GLN A 14 -8.26 -11.27 11.34
C GLN A 14 -8.76 -10.84 12.72
N HIS A 15 -8.12 -9.84 13.33
CA HIS A 15 -8.50 -9.33 14.64
C HIS A 15 -9.70 -8.38 14.57
N SER A 16 -10.51 -8.40 15.63
CA SER A 16 -11.70 -7.54 15.76
C SER A 16 -11.34 -6.06 15.89
N ALA A 17 -12.27 -5.16 15.58
CA ALA A 17 -12.01 -3.72 15.55
C ALA A 17 -11.44 -3.13 16.85
N ASN A 18 -11.77 -3.73 18.01
CA ASN A 18 -11.36 -3.27 19.34
C ASN A 18 -10.07 -3.95 19.85
N ASP A 19 -9.47 -4.82 19.04
CA ASP A 19 -8.27 -5.53 19.42
C ASP A 19 -7.02 -4.69 19.12
N ALA A 20 -6.15 -4.53 20.11
CA ALA A 20 -4.87 -3.83 19.96
C ALA A 20 -3.97 -4.48 18.90
N TYR A 21 -4.04 -5.81 18.75
CA TYR A 21 -3.28 -6.55 17.74
C TYR A 21 -3.74 -6.27 16.30
N ARG A 22 -4.96 -5.74 16.12
CA ARG A 22 -5.45 -5.33 14.79
C ARG A 22 -4.63 -4.20 14.18
N ALA A 23 -4.05 -3.31 15.00
CA ALA A 23 -3.16 -2.27 14.50
C ALA A 23 -1.88 -2.86 13.91
N VAL A 24 -1.24 -3.73 14.68
CA VAL A 24 0.00 -4.43 14.28
C VAL A 24 -0.23 -5.29 13.03
N GLU A 25 -1.30 -6.07 12.99
CA GLU A 25 -1.62 -6.92 11.83
C GLU A 25 -1.79 -6.10 10.54
N ARG A 26 -2.52 -4.97 10.62
CA ARG A 26 -2.71 -4.10 9.44
C ARG A 26 -1.40 -3.52 8.96
N GLU A 27 -0.53 -3.11 9.89
CA GLU A 27 0.79 -2.58 9.56
C GLU A 27 1.65 -3.63 8.87
N GLU A 28 1.71 -4.85 9.40
CA GLU A 28 2.48 -5.96 8.82
C GLU A 28 1.99 -6.33 7.42
N VAL A 29 0.67 -6.50 7.24
CA VAL A 29 0.08 -6.86 5.94
C VAL A 29 0.37 -5.77 4.90
N LEU A 30 0.22 -4.49 5.27
CA LEU A 30 0.50 -3.37 4.37
C LEU A 30 1.99 -3.25 4.06
N ALA A 31 2.87 -3.43 5.05
CA ALA A 31 4.31 -3.36 4.85
C ALA A 31 4.82 -4.43 3.87
N VAL A 32 4.30 -5.66 3.97
CA VAL A 32 4.64 -6.73 3.01
C VAL A 32 4.15 -6.38 1.61
N ALA A 33 2.87 -6.00 1.48
CA ALA A 33 2.29 -5.63 0.19
C ALA A 33 3.04 -4.46 -0.48
N PHE A 34 3.42 -3.46 0.31
CA PHE A 34 4.15 -2.29 -0.17
C PHE A 34 5.58 -2.64 -0.60
N ARG A 35 6.28 -3.49 0.16
CA ARG A 35 7.60 -3.97 -0.23
C ARG A 35 7.57 -4.72 -1.56
N ASP A 36 6.58 -5.59 -1.74
CA ASP A 36 6.43 -6.37 -2.97
C ASP A 36 6.11 -5.46 -4.17
N PHE A 37 5.31 -4.41 -3.97
CA PHE A 37 5.08 -3.35 -4.96
C PHE A 37 6.37 -2.64 -5.38
N VAL A 38 7.13 -2.13 -4.40
CA VAL A 38 8.38 -1.41 -4.66
C VAL A 38 9.35 -2.32 -5.40
N HIS A 39 9.50 -3.56 -4.95
CA HIS A 39 10.38 -4.53 -5.59
C HIS A 39 9.97 -4.82 -7.04
N ALA A 40 8.69 -5.04 -7.31
CA ALA A 40 8.20 -5.24 -8.68
C ALA A 40 8.48 -4.03 -9.59
N THR A 41 8.41 -2.82 -9.03
CA THR A 41 8.68 -1.56 -9.74
C THR A 41 10.16 -1.42 -10.08
N LEU A 42 11.06 -1.75 -9.13
CA LEU A 42 12.50 -1.76 -9.37
C LEU A 42 12.92 -2.84 -10.38
N VAL A 43 12.31 -4.03 -10.33
CA VAL A 43 12.53 -5.10 -11.32
C VAL A 43 12.08 -4.68 -12.71
N ALA A 44 11.07 -3.82 -12.83
CA ALA A 44 10.64 -3.23 -14.10
C ALA A 44 11.63 -2.18 -14.65
N GLY A 45 12.72 -1.89 -13.94
CA GLY A 45 13.80 -1.01 -14.38
C GLY A 45 13.67 0.44 -13.92
N TRP A 46 12.76 0.75 -13.00
CA TRP A 46 12.60 2.08 -12.43
C TRP A 46 13.75 2.40 -11.47
N LYS A 47 14.14 3.66 -11.37
CA LYS A 47 15.17 4.08 -10.41
C LYS A 47 14.56 4.35 -9.04
N GLU A 48 15.28 3.99 -7.98
CA GLU A 48 14.83 4.21 -6.59
C GLU A 48 14.35 5.64 -6.30
N PRO A 49 15.03 6.72 -6.74
CA PRO A 49 14.54 8.09 -6.48
C PRO A 49 13.23 8.42 -7.21
N GLU A 50 13.03 7.90 -8.42
CA GLU A 50 11.79 8.09 -9.20
C GLU A 50 10.62 7.40 -8.51
N VAL A 51 10.86 6.17 -8.02
CA VAL A 51 9.87 5.40 -7.27
C VAL A 51 9.50 6.11 -5.97
N ALA A 52 10.49 6.61 -5.22
CA ALA A 52 10.25 7.30 -3.95
C ALA A 52 9.43 8.59 -4.12
N LEU A 53 9.79 9.43 -5.09
CA LEU A 53 9.07 10.68 -5.38
C LEU A 53 7.63 10.39 -5.85
N THR A 54 7.49 9.48 -6.82
CA THR A 54 6.17 9.12 -7.36
C THR A 54 5.27 8.53 -6.28
N LEU A 55 5.82 7.70 -5.38
CA LEU A 55 5.07 7.13 -4.26
C LEU A 55 4.62 8.19 -3.26
N ALA A 56 5.45 9.18 -2.97
CA ALA A 56 5.08 10.27 -2.07
C ALA A 56 3.90 11.08 -2.63
N ASP A 57 3.96 11.45 -3.91
CA ASP A 57 2.88 12.19 -4.58
C ASP A 57 1.57 11.39 -4.58
N ILE A 58 1.61 10.12 -4.97
CA ILE A 58 0.42 9.25 -5.00
C ILE A 58 -0.14 9.04 -3.58
N ALA A 59 0.73 8.85 -2.59
CA ALA A 59 0.31 8.61 -1.21
C ALA A 59 -0.40 9.83 -0.63
N ASP A 60 0.09 11.04 -0.89
CA ASP A 60 -0.55 12.29 -0.43
C ASP A 60 -1.97 12.41 -0.96
N ASP A 61 -2.16 12.27 -2.28
CA ASP A 61 -3.48 12.31 -2.92
C ASP A 61 -4.44 11.25 -2.35
N TYR A 62 -3.96 10.02 -2.16
CA TYR A 62 -4.79 8.93 -1.62
C TYR A 62 -5.16 9.14 -0.16
N VAL A 63 -4.22 9.62 0.66
CA VAL A 63 -4.48 9.94 2.08
C VAL A 63 -5.49 11.06 2.19
N MET A 64 -5.35 12.13 1.39
CA MET A 64 -6.31 13.24 1.35
C MET A 64 -7.70 12.75 0.93
N ALA A 65 -7.80 11.89 -0.09
CA ALA A 65 -9.08 11.32 -0.51
C ALA A 65 -9.71 10.41 0.56
N LEU A 66 -8.91 9.62 1.29
CA LEU A 66 -9.39 8.81 2.41
C LEU A 66 -9.88 9.69 3.57
N ALA A 67 -9.14 10.74 3.92
CA ALA A 67 -9.51 11.69 4.96
C ALA A 67 -10.79 12.47 4.59
N GLY A 68 -10.93 12.89 3.34
CA GLY A 68 -12.14 13.58 2.85
C GLY A 68 -13.39 12.69 2.86
N ARG A 69 -13.24 11.38 2.64
CA ARG A 69 -14.34 10.41 2.83
C ARG A 69 -14.69 10.17 4.29
N VAL A 70 -13.76 10.43 5.23
CA VAL A 70 -14.02 10.34 6.67
C VAL A 70 -14.80 11.56 7.18
N THR A 71 -14.80 12.69 6.47
CA THR A 71 -15.52 13.91 6.87
C THR A 71 -17.02 13.95 6.49
N GLU A 72 -17.54 12.96 5.77
CA GLU A 72 -18.97 12.82 5.42
C GLU A 72 -19.74 11.89 6.39
N ILE A 73 -19.48 11.96 7.71
CA ILE A 73 -20.19 11.17 8.73
C ILE A 73 -20.82 12.07 9.77
#